data_AF-A0A3B0T3N1-F1
#
_entry.id   AF-A0A3B0T3N1-F1
#
_cell.length_a   1.000
_cell.length_b   1.000
_cell.length_c   1.000
_cell.angle_alpha   90.00
_cell.angle_beta   90.00
_cell.angle_gamma   90.00
#
_symmetry.space_group_name_H-M   'P 1'
#
loop_
_entity.id
_entity.type
_entity.pdbx_description
1 polymer ?
#
loop_
_entity_poly.entity_id
_entity_poly.type
_entity_poly.pdbx_seq_one_letter_code
_entity_poly.pdbx_strand_id
1 'polypeptide(L)'
;MKKLFSFGILFATFNLLAQGPPITVGTPVMLGLEGGGIRTFGKFISKENANIYIQPFAIPYNITPKFQVGTILPFVFKTPKSSSTVGGFGDMAIFAKYQLYKKDGKAKTFRILGTIKQTFPTGKTSSSPPIGSDLYQT
;
A
#
# COMPACT_ATOMS: atom_id res chain seq x y z
N MET A 1 33.44 40.88 39.07
CA MET A 1 32.23 40.22 39.59
C MET A 1 31.85 39.10 38.63
N LYS A 2 32.08 37.83 39.01
CA LYS A 2 31.81 36.66 38.17
C LYS A 2 30.31 36.35 38.24
N LYS A 3 29.56 36.54 37.15
CA LYS A 3 28.19 36.02 37.02
C LYS A 3 28.24 34.75 36.19
N LEU A 4 28.03 33.62 36.87
CA LEU A 4 28.00 32.27 36.33
C LEU A 4 26.70 32.11 35.53
N PHE A 5 26.78 31.93 34.21
CA PHE A 5 25.61 31.68 33.37
C PHE A 5 25.25 30.19 33.50
N SER A 6 24.18 29.87 34.23
CA SER A 6 23.67 28.51 34.35
C SER A 6 22.91 28.14 33.07
N PHE A 7 23.49 27.26 32.26
CA PHE A 7 22.88 26.75 31.03
C PHE A 7 22.08 25.48 31.37
N GLY A 8 20.79 25.65 31.68
CA GLY A 8 19.88 24.53 31.93
C GLY A 8 19.49 23.85 30.61
N ILE A 9 19.96 22.63 30.38
CA ILE A 9 19.53 21.79 29.25
C ILE A 9 18.16 21.19 29.60
N LEU A 10 17.11 21.69 28.93
CA LEU A 10 15.75 21.17 29.02
C LEU A 10 15.62 19.99 28.04
N PHE A 11 15.59 18.76 28.54
CA PHE A 11 15.29 17.58 27.71
C PHE A 11 13.79 17.51 27.41
N ALA A 12 13.39 17.95 26.22
CA ALA A 12 12.04 17.73 25.71
C ALA A 12 11.89 16.27 25.24
N THR A 13 11.08 15.48 25.96
CA THR A 13 10.71 14.12 25.55
C THR A 13 9.64 14.19 24.47
N PHE A 14 10.06 14.18 23.20
CA PHE A 14 9.14 14.01 22.09
C PHE A 14 8.54 12.59 22.14
N ASN A 15 7.26 12.49 22.46
CA ASN A 15 6.47 11.27 22.26
C ASN A 15 6.37 11.01 20.75
N LEU A 16 7.36 10.31 20.20
CA LEU A 16 7.33 9.79 18.84
C LEU A 16 6.24 8.72 18.80
N LEU A 17 5.04 9.10 18.36
CA LEU A 17 4.01 8.16 17.92
C LEU A 17 4.55 7.46 16.69
N ALA A 18 5.27 6.36 16.90
CA ALA A 18 5.78 5.52 15.83
C ALA A 18 4.60 4.85 15.14
N GLN A 19 4.03 5.52 14.15
CA GLN A 19 3.12 4.88 13.22
C GLN A 19 3.94 3.82 12.47
N GLY A 20 3.52 2.55 12.59
CA GLY A 20 4.13 1.48 11.81
C GLY A 20 4.11 1.81 10.31
N PRO A 21 4.93 1.09 9.49
CA PRO A 21 4.98 1.36 8.07
C PRO A 21 3.57 1.33 7.46
N PRO A 22 3.24 2.25 6.52
CA PRO A 22 1.93 2.30 5.90
C PRO A 22 1.48 0.94 5.40
N ILE A 23 0.28 0.51 5.78
CA ILE A 23 -0.29 -0.75 5.33
C ILE A 23 -0.69 -0.58 3.86
N THR A 24 0.04 -1.25 2.98
CA THR A 24 -0.26 -1.27 1.54
C THR A 24 -0.19 -2.70 1.04
N VAL A 25 -0.84 -2.96 -0.11
CA VAL A 25 -0.74 -4.26 -0.82
C VAL A 25 0.70 -4.50 -1.31
N GLY A 26 1.43 -3.42 -1.58
CA GLY A 26 2.83 -3.43 -1.97
C GLY A 26 3.77 -3.56 -0.77
N THR A 27 3.89 -4.76 -0.20
CA THR A 27 4.89 -4.96 0.88
C THR A 27 6.31 -5.07 0.30
N PRO A 28 7.33 -4.53 1.01
CA PRO A 28 8.75 -4.72 0.68
C PRO A 28 9.28 -6.10 1.09
N VAL A 29 8.37 -7.06 1.35
CA VAL A 29 8.67 -8.39 1.87
C VAL A 29 7.84 -9.41 1.09
N MET A 30 8.53 -10.38 0.45
CA MET A 30 7.89 -11.54 -0.18
C MET A 30 7.40 -12.53 0.89
N LEU A 31 6.60 -13.54 0.53
CA LEU A 31 6.06 -14.49 1.52
C LEU A 31 7.15 -15.36 2.21
N GLY A 32 8.43 -15.22 1.84
CA GLY A 32 9.58 -15.83 2.51
C GLY A 32 9.88 -17.27 2.10
N LEU A 33 8.84 -18.09 1.89
CA LEU A 33 8.90 -19.50 1.45
C LEU A 33 8.08 -19.72 0.17
N GLU A 34 8.33 -20.83 -0.54
CA GLU A 34 7.49 -21.24 -1.69
C GLU A 34 6.03 -21.36 -1.26
N GLY A 35 5.13 -20.71 -2.00
CA GLY A 35 3.71 -20.68 -1.63
C GLY A 35 2.96 -19.45 -2.10
N GLY A 36 1.64 -19.57 -2.05
CA GLY A 36 0.69 -18.50 -2.31
C GLY A 36 0.10 -17.91 -1.03
N GLY A 37 -0.48 -16.73 -1.14
CA GLY A 37 -1.26 -16.13 -0.06
C GLY A 37 -2.31 -15.17 -0.61
N ILE A 38 -3.26 -14.80 0.24
CA ILE A 38 -4.24 -13.75 -0.07
C ILE A 38 -4.02 -12.63 0.94
N ARG A 39 -3.96 -11.39 0.45
CA ARG A 39 -3.78 -10.20 1.27
C ARG A 39 -4.89 -9.21 0.95
N THR A 40 -5.51 -8.69 1.99
CA THR A 40 -6.56 -7.69 1.85
C THR A 40 -6.52 -6.73 3.03
N PHE A 41 -6.99 -5.50 2.82
CA PHE A 41 -7.14 -4.51 3.87
C PHE A 41 -8.24 -3.52 3.47
N GLY A 42 -8.89 -2.88 4.43
CA GLY A 42 -9.84 -1.81 4.14
C GLY A 42 -9.13 -0.47 4.07
N LYS A 43 -9.32 0.28 2.98
CA LYS A 43 -8.91 1.68 2.88
C LYS A 43 -10.13 2.57 2.84
N PHE A 44 -10.30 3.39 3.87
CA PHE A 44 -11.32 4.43 3.91
C PHE A 44 -10.69 5.80 3.62
N ILE A 45 -11.26 6.54 2.68
CA ILE A 45 -10.83 7.87 2.29
C ILE A 45 -12.04 8.79 2.39
N SER A 46 -11.99 9.73 3.32
CA SER A 46 -12.98 10.81 3.43
C SER A 46 -12.46 12.03 2.68
N LYS A 47 -13.21 12.50 1.67
CA LYS A 47 -12.98 13.77 0.99
C LYS A 47 -14.19 14.66 1.21
N GLU A 48 -14.02 15.96 1.00
CA GLU A 48 -15.08 16.96 1.17
C GLU A 48 -16.38 16.61 0.43
N ASN A 49 -16.26 16.07 -0.79
CA ASN A 49 -17.40 15.79 -1.68
C ASN A 49 -17.80 14.30 -1.77
N ALA A 50 -16.99 13.38 -1.22
CA ALA A 50 -17.27 11.94 -1.32
C ALA A 50 -16.51 11.12 -0.28
N ASN A 51 -17.13 10.04 0.15
CA ASN A 51 -16.46 8.96 0.89
C ASN A 51 -16.11 7.83 -0.09
N ILE A 52 -14.91 7.29 0.04
CA ILE A 52 -14.42 6.20 -0.80
C ILE A 52 -13.93 5.07 0.10
N TYR A 53 -14.46 3.87 -0.11
CA TYR A 53 -13.98 2.66 0.52
C TYR A 53 -13.38 1.73 -0.55
N ILE A 54 -12.20 1.19 -0.27
CA ILE A 54 -11.47 0.30 -1.19
C ILE A 54 -11.04 -0.94 -0.43
N GLN A 55 -11.39 -2.10 -0.96
CA GLN A 55 -10.97 -3.41 -0.48
C GLN A 55 -10.19 -4.13 -1.58
N PRO A 56 -8.84 -4.02 -1.63
CA PRO A 56 -8.03 -4.81 -2.55
C PRO A 56 -7.90 -6.26 -2.10
N PHE A 57 -7.98 -7.19 -3.05
CA PHE A 57 -7.58 -8.58 -2.90
C PHE A 57 -6.29 -8.79 -3.69
N ALA A 58 -5.15 -8.88 -3.02
CA ALA A 58 -3.88 -9.22 -3.63
C ALA A 58 -3.58 -10.70 -3.44
N ILE A 59 -3.26 -11.39 -4.53
CA ILE A 59 -2.98 -12.82 -4.56
C ILE A 59 -1.52 -13.01 -5.04
N PRO A 60 -0.52 -12.84 -4.15
CA PRO A 60 0.86 -13.18 -4.45
C PRO A 60 1.11 -14.69 -4.48
N TYR A 61 1.99 -15.12 -5.37
CA TYR A 61 2.56 -16.45 -5.46
C TYR A 61 4.09 -16.36 -5.64
N ASN A 62 4.84 -17.00 -4.76
CA ASN A 62 6.30 -17.09 -4.88
C ASN A 62 6.64 -18.22 -5.86
N ILE A 63 7.21 -17.87 -7.02
CA ILE A 63 7.77 -18.86 -7.96
C ILE A 63 9.10 -19.37 -7.42
N THR A 64 9.90 -18.49 -6.82
CA THR A 64 11.12 -18.85 -6.08
C THR A 64 11.21 -18.01 -4.81
N PRO A 65 12.11 -18.32 -3.87
CA PRO A 65 12.37 -17.44 -2.71
C PRO A 65 12.85 -16.02 -3.06
N LYS A 66 13.21 -15.77 -4.33
CA LYS A 66 13.67 -14.45 -4.84
C LYS A 66 12.68 -13.80 -5.82
N PHE A 67 11.69 -14.53 -6.32
CA PHE A 67 10.78 -14.08 -7.38
C PHE A 67 9.32 -14.36 -7.02
N GLN A 68 8.51 -13.29 -7.01
CA GLN A 68 7.08 -13.33 -6.69
C GLN A 68 6.29 -12.70 -7.83
N VAL A 69 5.22 -13.36 -8.24
CA VAL A 69 4.21 -12.80 -9.15
C VAL A 69 2.88 -12.74 -8.44
N GLY A 70 1.95 -11.94 -8.93
CA GLY A 70 0.60 -11.94 -8.38
C GLY A 70 -0.32 -10.96 -9.04
N THR A 71 -1.56 -10.99 -8.59
CA THR A 71 -2.62 -10.11 -9.08
C THR A 71 -3.19 -9.28 -7.94
N ILE A 72 -3.78 -8.14 -8.26
CA ILE A 72 -4.49 -7.25 -7.34
C ILE A 72 -5.84 -6.93 -7.97
N LEU A 73 -6.91 -7.28 -7.24
CA LEU A 73 -8.29 -7.01 -7.62
C LEU A 73 -8.89 -6.03 -6.61
N PRO A 74 -9.01 -4.73 -6.94
CA PRO A 74 -9.62 -3.75 -6.06
C PRO A 74 -11.14 -3.76 -6.18
N PHE A 75 -11.85 -3.91 -5.05
CA PHE A 75 -13.26 -3.59 -4.97
C PHE A 75 -13.44 -2.19 -4.40
N VAL A 76 -14.14 -1.31 -5.13
CA VAL A 76 -14.25 0.11 -4.81
C VAL A 76 -15.71 0.48 -4.62
N PHE A 77 -15.99 1.19 -3.53
CA PHE A 77 -17.26 1.86 -3.28
C PHE A 77 -17.03 3.36 -3.19
N LYS A 78 -17.76 4.13 -3.98
CA LYS A 78 -17.77 5.60 -3.94
C LYS A 78 -19.16 6.04 -3.51
N THR A 79 -19.23 6.80 -2.42
CA THR A 79 -20.45 7.41 -1.91
C THR A 79 -20.28 8.93 -2.00
N PRO A 80 -20.69 9.55 -3.12
CA PRO A 80 -20.79 11.01 -3.20
C PRO A 80 -21.81 11.53 -2.19
N LYS A 81 -21.62 12.75 -1.66
CA LYS A 81 -22.59 13.34 -0.72
C LYS A 81 -23.92 13.72 -1.38
N SER A 82 -23.92 13.93 -2.70
CA SER A 82 -25.05 14.43 -3.49
C SER A 82 -25.73 13.38 -4.37
N SER A 83 -25.28 12.12 -4.36
CA SER A 83 -25.84 11.06 -5.21
C SER A 83 -25.74 9.67 -4.57
N SER A 84 -26.33 8.67 -5.23
CA SER A 84 -26.31 7.28 -4.79
C SER A 84 -24.91 6.67 -4.79
N THR A 85 -24.64 5.78 -3.83
CA THR A 85 -23.41 4.97 -3.78
C THR A 85 -23.24 4.12 -5.03
N VAL A 86 -22.04 4.15 -5.61
CA VAL A 86 -21.64 3.32 -6.75
C VAL A 86 -20.54 2.37 -6.28
N GLY A 87 -20.71 1.08 -6.54
CA GLY A 87 -19.76 0.02 -6.13
C GLY A 87 -19.43 -0.94 -7.26
N GLY A 88 -18.20 -1.44 -7.29
CA GLY A 88 -17.77 -2.46 -8.24
C GLY A 88 -16.29 -2.75 -8.23
N PHE A 89 -15.88 -3.68 -9.10
CA PHE A 89 -14.47 -3.94 -9.34
C PHE A 89 -13.83 -2.75 -10.07
N GLY A 90 -12.69 -2.31 -9.53
CA GLY A 90 -11.77 -1.42 -10.22
C GLY A 90 -10.82 -2.18 -11.13
N ASP A 91 -9.80 -1.47 -11.57
CA ASP A 91 -8.82 -2.00 -12.52
C ASP A 91 -7.98 -3.11 -11.90
N MET A 92 -7.93 -4.26 -12.58
CA MET A 92 -7.08 -5.37 -12.20
C MET A 92 -5.62 -5.00 -12.46
N ALA A 93 -4.74 -5.31 -11.51
CA ALA A 93 -3.30 -5.18 -11.72
C ALA A 93 -2.59 -6.53 -11.60
N ILE A 94 -1.58 -6.73 -12.43
CA ILE A 94 -0.62 -7.82 -12.31
C ILE A 94 0.69 -7.21 -11.82
N PHE A 95 1.40 -7.90 -10.94
CA PHE A 95 2.72 -7.47 -10.48
C PHE A 95 3.72 -8.61 -10.51
N ALA A 96 4.98 -8.24 -10.71
CA ALA A 96 6.13 -9.09 -10.56
C ALA A 96 7.15 -8.39 -9.66
N LYS A 97 7.71 -9.14 -8.72
CA LYS A 97 8.72 -8.66 -7.76
C LYS A 97 9.93 -9.57 -7.81
N TYR A 98 11.10 -8.96 -7.89
CA TYR A 98 12.37 -9.68 -7.83
C TYR A 98 13.27 -9.07 -6.75
N GLN A 99 13.76 -9.91 -5.84
CA GLN A 99 14.65 -9.47 -4.77
C GLN A 99 16.09 -9.43 -5.27
N LEU A 100 16.61 -8.21 -5.42
CA LEU A 100 17.96 -7.94 -5.92
C LEU A 100 19.02 -8.12 -4.82
N TYR A 101 18.72 -7.67 -3.60
CA TYR A 101 19.64 -7.76 -2.48
C TYR A 101 18.90 -8.01 -1.17
N LYS A 102 19.49 -8.81 -0.29
CA LYS A 102 18.98 -9.10 1.05
C LYS A 102 20.15 -9.30 2.00
N LYS A 103 20.22 -8.46 3.03
CA LYS A 103 21.14 -8.59 4.17
C LYS A 103 20.32 -8.50 5.45
N ASP A 104 20.14 -9.64 6.09
CA ASP A 104 19.43 -9.75 7.36
C ASP A 104 20.44 -9.84 8.51
N GLY A 105 20.16 -9.13 9.60
CA GLY A 105 20.93 -9.12 10.85
C GLY A 105 20.00 -8.83 12.03
N LYS A 106 20.49 -9.00 13.25
CA LYS A 106 19.70 -8.78 14.47
C LYS A 106 19.19 -7.33 14.50
N ALA A 107 17.88 -7.15 14.44
CA ALA A 107 17.20 -5.85 14.36
C ALA A 107 17.62 -4.95 13.17
N LYS A 108 18.31 -5.50 12.17
CA LYS A 108 18.79 -4.75 11.00
C LYS A 108 18.56 -5.57 9.75
N THR A 109 17.60 -5.16 8.94
CA THR A 109 17.29 -5.86 7.69
C THR A 109 17.34 -4.85 6.57
N PHE A 110 18.20 -5.09 5.59
CA PHE A 110 18.29 -4.28 4.40
C PHE A 110 17.95 -5.13 3.18
N ARG A 111 16.96 -4.70 2.41
CA ARG A 111 16.48 -5.43 1.23
C ARG A 111 16.24 -4.46 0.09
N ILE A 112 16.64 -4.85 -1.11
CA ILE A 112 16.35 -4.14 -2.36
C ILE A 112 15.51 -5.07 -3.22
N LEU A 113 14.36 -4.58 -3.69
CA LEU A 113 13.45 -5.31 -4.55
C LEU A 113 13.11 -4.45 -5.77
N GLY A 114 13.24 -5.02 -6.96
CA GLY A 114 12.62 -4.49 -8.18
C GLY A 114 11.16 -4.92 -8.23
N THR A 115 10.25 -4.00 -8.50
CA THR A 115 8.82 -4.29 -8.69
C THR A 115 8.36 -3.72 -10.01
N ILE A 116 7.72 -4.55 -10.83
CA ILE A 116 7.00 -4.15 -12.03
C ILE A 116 5.53 -4.39 -11.76
N LYS A 117 4.68 -3.43 -12.10
CA LYS A 117 3.23 -3.53 -11.97
C LYS A 117 2.62 -3.08 -13.28
N GLN A 118 1.61 -3.79 -13.75
CA GLN A 118 0.81 -3.39 -14.90
C GLN A 118 -0.65 -3.44 -14.50
N THR A 119 -1.32 -2.32 -14.61
CA THR A 119 -2.76 -2.17 -14.39
C THR A 119 -3.48 -2.24 -15.74
N PHE A 120 -4.54 -3.03 -15.78
CA PHE A 120 -5.41 -3.25 -16.93
C PHE A 120 -6.76 -2.56 -16.68
N PRO A 121 -7.31 -1.83 -17.67
CA PRO A 121 -8.56 -1.10 -17.52
C PRO A 121 -9.79 -2.04 -17.54
N THR A 122 -9.92 -2.89 -16.53
CA THR A 122 -11.05 -3.82 -16.38
C THR A 122 -12.17 -3.26 -15.49
N GLY A 123 -11.94 -2.13 -14.83
CA GLY A 123 -12.94 -1.51 -13.97
C GLY A 123 -14.08 -0.89 -14.77
N LYS A 124 -15.29 -0.84 -14.18
CA LYS A 124 -16.45 -0.22 -14.85
C LYS A 124 -16.23 1.29 -15.02
N THR A 125 -16.32 1.76 -16.26
CA THR A 125 -16.21 3.19 -16.64
C THR A 125 -17.58 3.83 -16.93
N SER A 126 -18.62 3.03 -17.11
CA SER A 126 -19.98 3.48 -17.42
C SER A 126 -20.78 4.03 -16.22
N SER A 127 -20.19 4.04 -15.02
CA SER A 127 -20.83 4.55 -13.81
C SER A 127 -20.47 6.01 -13.56
N SER A 128 -21.37 6.78 -12.93
CA SER A 128 -21.08 8.13 -12.46
C SER A 128 -21.07 8.14 -10.93
N PRO A 129 -19.91 8.20 -10.25
CA PRO A 129 -18.54 8.36 -10.78
C PRO A 129 -17.92 7.06 -11.35
N PRO A 130 -16.94 7.17 -12.28
CA PRO A 130 -16.30 5.99 -12.90
C PRO A 130 -15.45 5.25 -11.88
N ILE A 131 -15.48 3.92 -11.89
CA ILE A 131 -14.72 3.08 -10.96
C ILE A 131 -13.36 2.70 -11.57
N GLY A 132 -13.32 2.37 -12.86
CA GLY A 132 -12.10 2.14 -13.63
C GLY A 132 -11.46 3.44 -14.15
N SER A 133 -10.20 3.34 -14.57
CA SER A 133 -9.44 4.45 -15.16
C SER A 133 -9.47 4.51 -16.68
N ASP A 134 -9.98 3.47 -17.35
CA ASP A 134 -10.02 3.29 -18.82
C ASP A 134 -8.64 3.34 -19.52
N LEU A 135 -7.56 3.31 -18.74
CA LEU A 135 -6.19 3.45 -19.24
C LEU A 135 -5.30 2.34 -18.68
N TYR A 136 -4.35 1.89 -19.50
CA TYR A 136 -3.25 1.07 -19.04
C TYR A 136 -2.29 1.93 -18.20
N GLN A 137 -1.87 1.42 -17.04
CA GLN A 137 -0.92 2.11 -16.17
C GLN A 137 0.22 1.17 -15.78
N THR A 138 1.46 1.62 -15.96
CA THR A 138 2.67 0.92 -15.55
C THR A 138 3.24 1.56 -14.28
#